data_AF-A0A3N4VU30-F1
#
_entry.id   AF-A0A3N4VU30-F1
#
_cell.length_a   1.000
_cell.length_b   1.000
_cell.length_c   1.000
_cell.angle_alpha   90.00
_cell.angle_beta   90.00
_cell.angle_gamma   90.00
#
_symmetry.space_group_name_H-M   'P 1'
#
loop_
_entity.id
_entity.type
_entity.pdbx_description
1 polymer ?
#
loop_
_entity_poly.entity_id
_entity_poly.type
_entity_poly.pdbx_seq_one_letter_code
_entity_poly.pdbx_strand_id
1 'polypeptide(L)'
;MENQSTIQQRLMALDISSNPAVLSALRSALEKQKFHAQFSAEQVQQWCEEFQLSTVALALLCLPLAACYALAPVSNFYVGAIAIGKSGKFYFGANQEFANDAIQQSVHAEQSAISHALVSGEIGITDMIVNYTPCGHCRQFMNELNTAETLNIHLPHSQNNLLHSYLPDAFGPKDLNVNAVLFDNQITTDLQNSEVNDPLVQQAINSAYRSYAPYSQAKSGVALQVGDQIITGQYAENAAFNPSFLALQSALNHQRLRGLDHIPVRRVVLAEQKSVLSHRNITESLARHYLGLAVEYISLATM
;
A
#
# COMPACT_ATOMS: atom_id res chain seq x y z
N MET A 1 -1.21 18.59 -25.53
CA MET A 1 -0.23 17.54 -25.21
C MET A 1 -0.53 17.10 -23.80
N GLU A 2 -1.23 15.99 -23.62
CA GLU A 2 -1.50 15.45 -22.27
C GLU A 2 -0.17 15.17 -21.59
N ASN A 3 0.02 15.71 -20.39
CA ASN A 3 1.24 15.53 -19.62
C ASN A 3 1.27 14.06 -19.16
N GLN A 4 1.99 13.19 -19.87
CA GLN A 4 2.12 11.78 -19.51
C GLN A 4 2.64 11.66 -18.08
N SER A 5 2.04 10.78 -17.27
CA SER A 5 2.51 10.59 -15.90
C SER A 5 3.92 9.99 -15.89
N THR A 6 4.70 10.29 -14.85
CA THR A 6 6.07 9.75 -14.69
C THR A 6 6.11 8.23 -14.71
N ILE A 7 5.03 7.58 -14.26
CA ILE A 7 4.87 6.12 -14.28
C ILE A 7 4.82 5.60 -15.72
N GLN A 8 4.01 6.25 -16.57
CA GLN A 8 3.86 5.86 -17.98
C GLN A 8 5.19 5.95 -18.72
N GLN A 9 5.91 7.07 -18.54
CA GLN A 9 7.22 7.29 -19.16
C GLN A 9 8.22 6.21 -18.74
N ARG A 10 8.27 5.85 -17.45
CA ARG A 10 9.17 4.79 -16.95
C ARG A 10 8.79 3.41 -17.47
N LEU A 11 7.50 3.07 -17.49
CA LEU A 11 7.04 1.78 -18.03
C LEU A 11 7.36 1.64 -19.53
N MET A 12 7.25 2.72 -20.30
CA MET A 12 7.62 2.73 -21.72
C MET A 12 9.13 2.63 -21.94
N ALA A 13 9.92 3.27 -21.08
CA ALA A 13 11.39 3.26 -21.16
C ALA A 13 12.03 2.00 -20.54
N LEU A 14 11.25 1.15 -19.87
CA LEU A 14 11.74 -0.05 -19.20
C LEU A 14 12.35 -1.02 -20.22
N ASP A 15 13.59 -1.46 -19.97
CA ASP A 15 14.23 -2.50 -20.78
C ASP A 15 13.54 -3.84 -20.55
N ILE A 16 13.03 -4.42 -21.63
CA ILE A 16 12.33 -5.70 -21.63
C ILE A 16 13.13 -6.82 -22.32
N SER A 17 14.39 -6.56 -22.68
CA SER A 17 15.23 -7.47 -23.48
C SER A 17 15.44 -8.85 -22.83
N SER A 18 15.43 -8.93 -21.50
CA SER A 18 15.64 -10.19 -20.77
C SER A 18 14.48 -11.18 -20.92
N ASN A 19 13.24 -10.69 -20.99
CA ASN A 19 12.01 -11.50 -21.06
C ASN A 19 10.96 -10.79 -21.93
N PRO A 20 11.22 -10.62 -23.23
CA PRO A 20 10.47 -9.68 -24.06
C PRO A 20 8.99 -10.04 -24.20
N ALA A 21 8.67 -11.33 -24.34
CA ALA A 21 7.28 -11.78 -24.44
C ALA A 21 6.49 -11.52 -23.14
N VAL A 22 7.03 -11.95 -22.00
CA VAL A 22 6.37 -11.82 -20.68
C VAL A 22 6.22 -10.35 -20.32
N LEU A 23 7.31 -9.58 -20.33
CA LEU A 23 7.29 -8.18 -19.91
C LEU A 23 6.43 -7.32 -20.84
N SER A 24 6.37 -7.64 -22.14
CA SER A 24 5.44 -6.98 -23.07
C SER A 24 3.98 -7.27 -22.73
N ALA A 25 3.65 -8.52 -22.39
CA ALA A 25 2.29 -8.91 -21.99
C ALA A 25 1.87 -8.20 -20.69
N LEU A 26 2.73 -8.22 -19.67
CA LEU A 26 2.50 -7.55 -18.38
C LEU A 26 2.34 -6.03 -18.54
N ARG A 27 3.22 -5.38 -19.31
CA ARG A 27 3.13 -3.94 -19.60
C ARG A 27 1.84 -3.60 -20.36
N SER A 28 1.49 -4.38 -21.39
CA SER A 28 0.25 -4.17 -22.15
C SER A 28 -0.99 -4.33 -21.27
N ALA A 29 -0.96 -5.27 -20.31
CA ALA A 29 -2.04 -5.43 -19.34
C ALA A 29 -2.18 -4.17 -18.47
N LEU A 30 -1.08 -3.68 -17.89
CA LEU A 30 -1.06 -2.43 -17.12
C LEU A 30 -1.62 -1.25 -17.94
N GLU A 31 -1.21 -1.09 -19.19
CA GLU A 31 -1.74 -0.05 -20.08
C GLU A 31 -3.27 -0.17 -20.29
N LYS A 32 -3.76 -1.38 -20.58
CA LYS A 32 -5.20 -1.64 -20.78
C LYS A 32 -6.04 -1.32 -19.55
N GLN A 33 -5.50 -1.55 -18.36
CA GLN A 33 -6.16 -1.21 -17.09
C GLN A 33 -5.81 0.19 -16.56
N LYS A 34 -5.36 1.10 -17.45
CA LYS A 34 -5.04 2.50 -17.12
C LYS A 34 -3.99 2.62 -16.00
N PHE A 35 -2.99 1.76 -16.03
CA PHE A 35 -1.86 1.72 -15.08
C PHE A 35 -2.28 1.47 -13.63
N HIS A 36 -3.40 0.78 -13.42
CA HIS A 36 -3.69 0.19 -12.12
C HIS A 36 -2.67 -0.92 -11.83
N ALA A 37 -1.89 -0.82 -10.76
CA ALA A 37 -0.72 -1.64 -10.46
C ALA A 37 -1.09 -2.96 -9.75
N GLN A 38 -1.98 -3.74 -10.36
CA GLN A 38 -2.41 -5.04 -9.85
C GLN A 38 -2.64 -6.03 -10.99
N PHE A 39 -2.62 -7.32 -10.72
CA PHE A 39 -3.12 -8.33 -11.65
C PHE A 39 -4.12 -9.25 -10.96
N SER A 40 -5.18 -9.59 -11.69
CA SER A 40 -6.18 -10.54 -11.22
C SER A 40 -5.60 -11.96 -11.15
N ALA A 41 -6.19 -12.82 -10.31
CA ALA A 41 -5.74 -14.20 -10.18
C ALA A 41 -5.87 -14.96 -11.51
N GLU A 42 -6.91 -14.65 -12.28
CA GLU A 42 -7.18 -15.24 -13.60
C GLU A 42 -6.09 -14.87 -14.61
N GLN A 43 -5.69 -13.59 -14.66
CA GLN A 43 -4.58 -13.15 -15.52
C GLN A 43 -3.26 -13.80 -15.11
N VAL A 44 -2.98 -13.85 -13.80
CA VAL A 44 -1.77 -14.49 -13.26
C VAL A 44 -1.71 -15.96 -13.66
N GLN A 45 -2.81 -16.71 -13.48
CA GLN A 45 -2.89 -18.11 -13.86
C GLN A 45 -2.69 -18.30 -15.37
N GLN A 46 -3.38 -17.50 -16.19
CA GLN A 46 -3.25 -17.56 -17.64
C GLN A 46 -1.79 -17.37 -18.09
N TRP A 47 -1.08 -16.38 -17.55
CA TRP A 47 0.31 -16.13 -17.91
C TRP A 47 1.27 -17.19 -17.37
N CYS A 48 0.99 -17.76 -16.19
CA CYS A 48 1.77 -18.89 -15.69
C CYS A 48 1.68 -20.09 -16.64
N GLU A 49 0.48 -20.40 -17.14
CA GLU A 49 0.25 -21.46 -18.12
C GLU A 49 0.87 -21.12 -19.49
N GLU A 50 0.64 -19.91 -20.01
CA GLU A 50 1.12 -19.46 -21.32
C GLU A 50 2.66 -19.43 -21.38
N PHE A 51 3.31 -18.89 -20.35
CA PHE A 51 4.77 -18.72 -20.31
C PHE A 51 5.50 -19.84 -19.58
N GLN A 52 4.77 -20.87 -19.08
CA GLN A 52 5.34 -22.00 -18.33
C GLN A 52 6.16 -21.54 -17.12
N LEU A 53 5.62 -20.56 -16.38
CA LEU A 53 6.24 -19.98 -15.18
C LEU A 53 5.48 -20.40 -13.93
N SER A 54 6.19 -20.52 -12.81
CA SER A 54 5.54 -20.53 -11.50
C SER A 54 5.01 -19.14 -11.16
N THR A 55 4.03 -19.06 -10.26
CA THR A 55 3.48 -17.79 -9.76
C THR A 55 4.58 -16.87 -9.21
N VAL A 56 5.52 -17.41 -8.43
CA VAL A 56 6.65 -16.66 -7.88
C VAL A 56 7.60 -16.19 -8.97
N ALA A 57 7.89 -17.02 -9.98
CA ALA A 57 8.75 -16.62 -11.10
C ALA A 57 8.12 -15.47 -11.91
N LEU A 58 6.81 -15.53 -12.14
CA LEU A 58 6.07 -14.44 -12.79
C LEU A 58 6.10 -13.15 -11.94
N ALA A 59 5.90 -13.27 -10.62
CA ALA A 59 5.95 -12.13 -9.70
C ALA A 59 7.35 -11.48 -9.65
N LEU A 60 8.44 -12.27 -9.71
CA LEU A 60 9.80 -11.75 -9.79
C LEU A 60 10.02 -10.90 -11.06
N LEU A 61 9.44 -11.31 -12.20
CA LEU A 61 9.46 -10.53 -13.44
C LEU A 61 8.64 -9.23 -13.34
N CYS A 62 7.72 -9.13 -12.37
CA CYS A 62 6.96 -7.91 -12.13
C CYS A 62 7.74 -6.83 -11.37
N LEU A 63 8.86 -7.15 -10.72
CA LEU A 63 9.61 -6.20 -9.87
C LEU A 63 10.04 -4.92 -10.61
N PRO A 64 10.61 -4.97 -11.84
CA PRO A 64 10.99 -3.75 -12.54
C PRO A 64 9.78 -2.89 -12.96
N LEU A 65 8.65 -3.53 -13.26
CA LEU A 65 7.38 -2.85 -13.55
C LEU A 65 6.85 -2.15 -12.30
N ALA A 66 6.89 -2.81 -11.13
CA ALA A 66 6.52 -2.20 -9.86
C ALA A 66 7.42 -1.01 -9.48
N ALA A 67 8.73 -1.12 -9.67
CA ALA A 67 9.67 -0.03 -9.41
C ALA A 67 9.39 1.24 -10.23
N CYS A 68 8.73 1.13 -11.38
CA CYS A 68 8.30 2.31 -12.16
C CYS A 68 7.34 3.21 -11.37
N TYR A 69 6.61 2.66 -10.40
CA TYR A 69 5.70 3.40 -9.50
C TYR A 69 6.43 4.09 -8.35
N ALA A 70 7.75 3.99 -8.20
CA ALA A 70 8.46 4.64 -7.10
C ALA A 70 8.35 6.18 -7.15
N LEU A 71 8.32 6.84 -6.00
CA LEU A 71 8.51 8.29 -5.86
C LEU A 71 9.70 8.51 -4.93
N ALA A 72 10.90 8.65 -5.46
CA ALA A 72 12.11 8.71 -4.62
C ALA A 72 12.95 9.97 -4.90
N PRO A 73 12.43 11.19 -4.63
CA PRO A 73 13.18 12.43 -4.83
C PRO A 73 14.37 12.61 -3.88
N VAL A 74 14.49 11.82 -2.81
CA VAL A 74 15.59 11.95 -1.82
C VAL A 74 16.72 10.99 -2.17
N SER A 75 16.43 9.69 -2.28
CA SER A 75 17.44 8.66 -2.52
C SER A 75 17.76 8.46 -4.01
N ASN A 76 16.83 8.81 -4.90
CA ASN A 76 16.85 8.41 -6.31
C ASN A 76 16.94 6.88 -6.51
N PHE A 77 16.52 6.11 -5.51
CA PHE A 77 16.58 4.66 -5.51
C PHE A 77 15.17 4.07 -5.65
N TYR A 78 14.89 3.44 -6.78
CA TYR A 78 13.56 2.92 -7.10
C TYR A 78 13.44 1.46 -6.69
N VAL A 79 12.59 1.20 -5.71
CA VAL A 79 12.33 -0.12 -5.15
C VAL A 79 10.91 -0.53 -5.49
N GLY A 80 10.76 -1.73 -6.04
CA GLY A 80 9.46 -2.35 -6.32
C GLY A 80 9.25 -3.57 -5.43
N ALA A 81 8.00 -3.85 -5.11
CA ALA A 81 7.59 -5.06 -4.40
C ALA A 81 6.27 -5.58 -4.99
N ILE A 82 6.02 -6.89 -4.85
CA ILE A 82 4.76 -7.54 -5.20
C ILE A 82 4.28 -8.31 -3.98
N ALA A 83 3.06 -8.03 -3.53
CA ALA A 83 2.38 -8.86 -2.55
C ALA A 83 1.42 -9.81 -3.29
N ILE A 84 1.56 -11.11 -3.08
CA ILE A 84 0.60 -12.12 -3.55
C ILE A 84 -0.47 -12.29 -2.47
N GLY A 85 -1.70 -11.92 -2.79
CA GLY A 85 -2.82 -12.11 -1.88
C GLY A 85 -3.24 -13.57 -1.76
N LYS A 86 -3.93 -13.92 -0.68
CA LYS A 86 -4.61 -15.23 -0.54
C LYS A 86 -5.57 -15.53 -1.70
N SER A 87 -6.12 -14.48 -2.31
CA SER A 87 -6.94 -14.60 -3.53
C SER A 87 -6.19 -15.01 -4.79
N GLY A 88 -4.85 -15.00 -4.79
CA GLY A 88 -4.00 -15.20 -5.97
C GLY A 88 -3.72 -13.93 -6.77
N LYS A 89 -4.32 -12.79 -6.41
CA LYS A 89 -4.03 -11.49 -7.02
C LYS A 89 -2.62 -11.00 -6.71
N PHE A 90 -2.03 -10.28 -7.65
CA PHE A 90 -0.78 -9.54 -7.43
C PHE A 90 -1.10 -8.09 -7.13
N TYR A 91 -0.58 -7.56 -6.03
CA TYR A 91 -0.63 -6.15 -5.67
C TYR A 91 0.77 -5.57 -5.73
N PHE A 92 0.98 -4.58 -6.60
CA PHE A 92 2.28 -3.95 -6.71
C PHE A 92 2.43 -2.93 -5.59
N GLY A 93 3.67 -2.66 -5.22
CA GLY A 93 4.06 -1.56 -4.36
C GLY A 93 5.40 -0.99 -4.78
N ALA A 94 5.64 0.26 -4.40
CA ALA A 94 6.89 0.95 -4.64
C ALA A 94 7.18 1.97 -3.55
N ASN A 95 8.47 2.27 -3.32
CA ASN A 95 8.85 3.22 -2.29
C ASN A 95 8.41 4.65 -2.62
N GLN A 96 8.05 5.42 -1.59
CA GLN A 96 7.70 6.83 -1.70
C GLN A 96 8.40 7.64 -0.62
N GLU A 97 8.99 8.74 -1.04
CA GLU A 97 9.75 9.69 -0.22
C GLU A 97 9.17 11.08 -0.47
N PHE A 98 9.02 11.85 0.59
CA PHE A 98 8.44 13.19 0.54
C PHE A 98 9.51 14.21 0.87
N ALA A 99 9.95 14.94 -0.15
CA ALA A 99 10.95 16.00 0.02
C ALA A 99 10.42 17.09 0.96
N ASN A 100 11.29 17.64 1.80
CA ASN A 100 10.99 18.70 2.78
C ASN A 100 10.02 18.30 3.91
N ASP A 101 9.75 17.01 4.10
CA ASP A 101 9.03 16.50 5.28
C ASP A 101 9.91 15.52 6.06
N ALA A 102 9.41 15.05 7.20
CA ALA A 102 10.17 14.17 8.08
C ALA A 102 10.31 12.76 7.47
N ILE A 103 11.45 12.10 7.71
CA ILE A 103 11.71 10.74 7.18
C ILE A 103 10.66 9.71 7.62
N GLN A 104 9.99 9.96 8.74
CA GLN A 104 8.87 9.16 9.26
C GLN A 104 7.67 9.10 8.31
N GLN A 105 7.58 9.98 7.31
CA GLN A 105 6.54 9.94 6.29
C GLN A 105 6.82 8.93 5.17
N SER A 106 8.06 8.41 5.09
CA SER A 106 8.50 7.52 4.02
C SER A 106 7.68 6.24 3.97
N VAL A 107 7.39 5.78 2.75
CA VAL A 107 6.70 4.52 2.48
C VAL A 107 7.69 3.57 1.82
N HIS A 108 7.87 2.39 2.39
CA HIS A 108 8.69 1.35 1.78
C HIS A 108 7.86 0.56 0.74
N ALA A 109 8.52 -0.09 -0.22
CA ALA A 109 7.82 -0.82 -1.28
C ALA A 109 6.97 -1.98 -0.73
N GLU A 110 7.44 -2.66 0.31
CA GLU A 110 6.72 -3.73 1.00
C GLU A 110 5.47 -3.20 1.70
N GLN A 111 5.59 -2.09 2.44
CA GLN A 111 4.45 -1.41 3.08
C GLN A 111 3.44 -0.93 2.03
N SER A 112 3.94 -0.39 0.91
CA SER A 112 3.14 0.05 -0.23
C SER A 112 2.30 -1.09 -0.81
N ALA A 113 2.91 -2.26 -1.08
CA ALA A 113 2.23 -3.42 -1.66
C ALA A 113 1.19 -4.01 -0.67
N ILE A 114 1.56 -4.13 0.62
CA ILE A 114 0.65 -4.61 1.66
C ILE A 114 -0.53 -3.66 1.86
N SER A 115 -0.28 -2.36 1.95
CA SER A 115 -1.34 -1.37 2.08
C SER A 115 -2.26 -1.37 0.86
N HIS A 116 -1.70 -1.53 -0.35
CA HIS A 116 -2.47 -1.65 -1.58
C HIS A 116 -3.42 -2.85 -1.55
N ALA A 117 -2.93 -4.02 -1.15
CA ALA A 117 -3.75 -5.21 -0.98
C ALA A 117 -4.85 -4.99 0.07
N LEU A 118 -4.50 -4.41 1.21
CA LEU A 118 -5.43 -4.14 2.32
C LEU A 118 -6.58 -3.23 1.89
N VAL A 119 -6.29 -2.07 1.28
CA VAL A 119 -7.34 -1.12 0.85
C VAL A 119 -8.14 -1.63 -0.36
N SER A 120 -7.62 -2.63 -1.07
CA SER A 120 -8.31 -3.32 -2.16
C SER A 120 -9.20 -4.49 -1.68
N GLY A 121 -9.26 -4.73 -0.36
CA GLY A 121 -10.11 -5.76 0.24
C GLY A 121 -9.48 -7.16 0.26
N GLU A 122 -8.16 -7.29 0.10
CA GLU A 122 -7.48 -8.58 0.29
C GLU A 122 -7.48 -8.99 1.76
N ILE A 123 -7.55 -10.29 2.08
CA ILE A 123 -7.70 -10.78 3.46
C ILE A 123 -6.41 -11.39 4.06
N GLY A 124 -5.29 -11.26 3.35
CA GLY A 124 -3.98 -11.71 3.79
C GLY A 124 -3.03 -11.90 2.62
N ILE A 125 -1.74 -11.91 2.92
CA ILE A 125 -0.65 -12.04 1.93
C ILE A 125 0.07 -13.38 2.14
N THR A 126 0.25 -14.17 1.09
CA THR A 126 0.98 -15.44 1.17
C THR A 126 2.47 -15.26 0.88
N ASP A 127 2.80 -14.36 -0.05
CA ASP A 127 4.15 -14.16 -0.54
C ASP A 127 4.45 -12.68 -0.74
N MET A 128 5.65 -12.27 -0.34
CA MET A 128 6.21 -10.95 -0.58
C MET A 128 7.44 -11.08 -1.48
N ILE A 129 7.39 -10.46 -2.64
CA ILE A 129 8.46 -10.48 -3.64
C ILE A 129 9.13 -9.12 -3.64
N VAL A 130 10.45 -9.12 -3.46
CA VAL A 130 11.26 -7.90 -3.34
C VAL A 130 12.57 -8.03 -4.10
N ASN A 131 13.07 -6.92 -4.63
CA ASN A 131 14.37 -6.88 -5.31
C ASN A 131 15.57 -6.92 -4.34
N TYR A 132 15.38 -6.45 -3.10
CA TYR A 132 16.40 -6.42 -2.05
C TYR A 132 15.84 -6.99 -0.74
N THR A 133 16.73 -7.48 0.12
CA THR A 133 16.35 -8.00 1.43
C THR A 133 15.60 -6.94 2.23
N PRO A 134 14.40 -7.24 2.76
CA PRO A 134 13.63 -6.27 3.52
C PRO A 134 14.44 -5.73 4.70
N CYS A 135 14.35 -4.42 4.95
CA CYS A 135 14.98 -3.81 6.12
C CYS A 135 14.23 -4.19 7.41
N GLY A 136 14.82 -3.92 8.58
CA GLY A 136 14.21 -4.25 9.88
C GLY A 136 12.82 -3.65 10.06
N HIS A 137 12.58 -2.43 9.58
CA HIS A 137 11.27 -1.77 9.59
C HIS A 137 10.21 -2.55 8.80
N CYS A 138 10.52 -2.98 7.57
CA CYS A 138 9.60 -3.77 6.76
C CYS A 138 9.34 -5.16 7.36
N ARG A 139 10.38 -5.81 7.92
CA ARG A 139 10.23 -7.10 8.61
C ARG A 139 9.25 -6.97 9.78
N GLN A 140 9.42 -5.93 10.59
CA GLN A 140 8.56 -5.66 11.73
C GLN A 140 7.13 -5.29 11.32
N PHE A 141 6.96 -4.55 10.22
CA PHE A 141 5.64 -4.27 9.66
C PHE A 141 4.92 -5.54 9.18
N MET A 142 5.65 -6.44 8.51
CA MET A 142 5.12 -7.74 8.08
C MET A 142 4.79 -8.68 9.24
N ASN A 143 5.40 -8.49 10.42
CA ASN A 143 5.08 -9.26 11.62
C ASN A 143 3.70 -8.92 12.22
N GLU A 144 3.03 -7.93 11.65
CA GLU A 144 1.67 -7.52 12.02
C GLU A 144 0.58 -8.29 11.24
N LEU A 145 0.95 -9.05 10.21
CA LEU A 145 -0.02 -9.69 9.32
C LEU A 145 -0.60 -10.97 9.95
N ASN A 146 -1.85 -11.28 9.64
CA ASN A 146 -2.47 -12.57 10.00
C ASN A 146 -1.81 -13.81 9.35
N THR A 147 -0.87 -13.59 8.44
CA THR A 147 -0.06 -14.61 7.79
C THR A 147 1.41 -14.55 8.19
N ALA A 148 1.83 -13.72 9.16
CA ALA A 148 3.24 -13.50 9.50
C ALA A 148 4.04 -14.82 9.69
N GLU A 149 3.44 -15.81 10.37
CA GLU A 149 4.04 -17.12 10.64
C GLU A 149 4.31 -17.96 9.38
N THR A 150 3.55 -17.74 8.32
CA THR A 150 3.60 -18.52 7.07
C THR A 150 4.01 -17.67 5.86
N LEU A 151 4.30 -16.39 6.05
CA LEU A 151 4.61 -15.46 4.97
C LEU A 151 5.98 -15.81 4.36
N ASN A 152 5.99 -16.07 3.06
CA ASN A 152 7.22 -16.30 2.31
C ASN A 152 7.77 -15.00 1.73
N ILE A 153 9.08 -14.82 1.83
CA ILE A 153 9.85 -13.72 1.25
C ILE A 153 10.69 -14.28 0.09
N HIS A 154 10.57 -13.63 -1.06
CA HIS A 154 11.26 -14.03 -2.29
C HIS A 154 12.11 -12.89 -2.84
N LEU A 155 13.36 -13.22 -3.12
CA LEU A 155 14.35 -12.39 -3.80
C LEU A 155 14.77 -13.07 -5.10
N PRO A 156 15.32 -12.32 -6.08
CA PRO A 156 15.87 -12.90 -7.30
C PRO A 156 16.89 -14.03 -7.07
N HIS A 157 17.63 -13.97 -5.96
CA HIS A 157 18.69 -14.92 -5.62
C HIS A 157 18.38 -15.84 -4.42
N SER A 158 17.19 -15.71 -3.80
CA SER A 158 16.81 -16.50 -2.63
C SER A 158 15.29 -16.51 -2.46
N GLN A 159 14.66 -17.68 -2.55
CA GLN A 159 13.20 -17.83 -2.60
C GLN A 159 12.70 -18.77 -1.51
N ASN A 160 11.42 -18.67 -1.17
CA ASN A 160 10.72 -19.52 -0.18
C ASN A 160 11.30 -19.41 1.24
N ASN A 161 11.75 -18.23 1.64
CA ASN A 161 12.24 -17.98 2.99
C ASN A 161 11.08 -17.48 3.87
N LEU A 162 10.89 -18.05 5.05
CA LEU A 162 9.89 -17.52 5.98
C LEU A 162 10.30 -16.14 6.49
N LEU A 163 9.33 -15.28 6.77
CA LEU A 163 9.57 -13.97 7.41
C LEU A 163 10.47 -14.09 8.65
N HIS A 164 10.20 -15.08 9.50
CA HIS A 164 10.95 -15.31 10.74
C HIS A 164 12.39 -15.80 10.53
N SER A 165 12.77 -16.24 9.33
CA SER A 165 14.19 -16.45 8.99
C SER A 165 14.95 -15.12 8.90
N TYR A 166 14.27 -14.01 8.60
CA TYR A 166 14.83 -12.66 8.59
C TYR A 166 14.59 -11.90 9.90
N LEU A 167 13.65 -12.33 10.72
CA LEU A 167 13.30 -11.72 12.00
C LEU A 167 13.26 -12.79 13.11
N PRO A 168 14.43 -13.32 13.52
CA PRO A 168 14.52 -14.27 14.62
C PRO A 168 14.14 -13.60 15.94
N ASP A 169 13.55 -14.36 16.86
CA ASP A 169 13.10 -13.90 18.19
C ASP A 169 12.28 -12.60 18.09
N ALA A 170 11.35 -12.58 17.13
CA ALA A 170 10.59 -11.39 16.77
C ALA A 170 9.71 -10.89 17.92
N PHE A 171 9.74 -9.57 18.15
CA PHE A 171 8.70 -8.88 18.90
C PHE A 171 7.47 -8.63 18.01
N GLY A 172 6.26 -8.75 18.54
CA GLY A 172 5.03 -8.56 17.79
C GLY A 172 3.76 -8.51 18.63
N PRO A 173 2.58 -8.67 18.00
CA PRO A 173 1.29 -8.53 18.66
C PRO A 173 1.09 -9.46 19.86
N LYS A 174 1.66 -10.66 19.79
CA LYS A 174 1.61 -11.67 20.85
C LYS A 174 2.22 -11.17 22.16
N ASP A 175 3.32 -10.42 22.08
CA ASP A 175 4.02 -9.87 23.26
C ASP A 175 3.20 -8.78 23.97
N LEU A 176 2.27 -8.15 23.23
CA LEU A 176 1.34 -7.15 23.74
C LEU A 176 -0.04 -7.72 24.05
N ASN A 177 -0.22 -9.05 24.01
CA ASN A 177 -1.49 -9.75 24.20
C ASN A 177 -2.60 -9.30 23.22
N VAL A 178 -2.23 -8.93 22.00
CA VAL A 178 -3.17 -8.58 20.93
C VAL A 178 -3.44 -9.79 20.05
N ASN A 179 -4.70 -10.24 20.02
CA ASN A 179 -5.12 -11.43 19.26
C ASN A 179 -5.57 -11.13 17.83
N ALA A 180 -6.23 -9.99 17.61
CA ALA A 180 -6.64 -9.58 16.28
C ALA A 180 -5.51 -8.79 15.62
N VAL A 181 -5.04 -9.27 14.48
CA VAL A 181 -3.89 -8.68 13.77
C VAL A 181 -4.32 -8.07 12.43
N LEU A 182 -3.38 -7.47 11.70
CA LEU A 182 -3.68 -6.84 10.42
C LEU A 182 -4.22 -7.89 9.43
N PHE A 183 -5.27 -7.53 8.70
CA PHE A 183 -6.10 -8.37 7.83
C PHE A 183 -7.20 -9.24 8.49
N ASP A 184 -7.30 -9.33 9.83
CA ASP A 184 -8.36 -10.13 10.46
C ASP A 184 -9.75 -9.45 10.44
N ASN A 185 -9.79 -8.12 10.58
CA ASN A 185 -11.03 -7.38 10.76
C ASN A 185 -11.30 -6.45 9.57
N GLN A 186 -11.90 -6.99 8.51
CA GLN A 186 -12.50 -6.15 7.47
C GLN A 186 -13.97 -5.91 7.81
N ILE A 187 -14.25 -4.77 8.42
CA ILE A 187 -15.61 -4.22 8.41
C ILE A 187 -15.91 -3.88 6.95
N THR A 188 -16.67 -4.73 6.27
CA THR A 188 -17.07 -4.56 4.86
C THR A 188 -18.36 -3.77 4.70
N THR A 189 -19.08 -3.54 5.80
CA THR A 189 -20.29 -2.73 5.79
C THR A 189 -19.92 -1.25 5.78
N ASP A 190 -20.26 -0.57 4.68
CA ASP A 190 -20.30 0.89 4.65
C ASP A 190 -21.28 1.35 5.73
N LEU A 191 -20.74 1.93 6.79
CA LEU A 191 -21.52 2.57 7.84
C LEU A 191 -22.12 3.85 7.24
N GLN A 192 -23.24 3.73 6.54
CA GLN A 192 -23.99 4.90 6.09
C GLN A 192 -24.40 5.70 7.32
N ASN A 193 -23.76 6.84 7.53
CA ASN A 193 -24.19 7.78 8.53
C ASN A 193 -25.16 8.75 7.85
N SER A 194 -26.47 8.53 8.05
CA SER A 194 -27.52 9.35 7.45
C SER A 194 -27.43 10.85 7.80
N GLU A 195 -26.61 11.23 8.78
CA GLU A 195 -26.35 12.61 9.16
C GLU A 195 -25.24 13.30 8.34
N VAL A 196 -24.42 12.54 7.60
CA VAL A 196 -23.29 13.05 6.81
C VAL A 196 -23.60 12.98 5.31
N ASN A 197 -23.91 14.14 4.72
CA ASN A 197 -24.28 14.22 3.30
C ASN A 197 -23.10 14.34 2.33
N ASP A 198 -21.89 14.71 2.79
CA ASP A 198 -20.71 14.81 1.91
C ASP A 198 -20.09 13.42 1.69
N PRO A 199 -20.09 12.89 0.44
CA PRO A 199 -19.53 11.57 0.15
C PRO A 199 -18.04 11.44 0.50
N LEU A 200 -17.25 12.51 0.37
CA LEU A 200 -15.83 12.49 0.69
C LEU A 200 -15.61 12.31 2.19
N VAL A 201 -16.40 13.04 2.99
CA VAL A 201 -16.38 12.92 4.46
C VAL A 201 -16.83 11.52 4.88
N GLN A 202 -17.93 11.01 4.32
CA GLN A 202 -18.41 9.66 4.62
C GLN A 202 -17.36 8.59 4.32
N GLN A 203 -16.62 8.72 3.22
CA GLN A 203 -15.56 7.77 2.87
C GLN A 203 -14.34 7.87 3.79
N ALA A 204 -13.98 9.06 4.29
CA ALA A 204 -12.95 9.21 5.32
C ALA A 204 -13.37 8.51 6.63
N ILE A 205 -14.62 8.71 7.05
CA ILE A 205 -15.20 8.07 8.25
C ILE A 205 -15.19 6.54 8.12
N ASN A 206 -15.69 5.99 7.00
CA ASN A 206 -15.69 4.54 6.75
C ASN A 206 -14.28 3.96 6.78
N SER A 207 -13.30 4.71 6.26
CA SER A 207 -11.89 4.28 6.26
C SER A 207 -11.28 4.32 7.67
N ALA A 208 -11.70 5.26 8.52
CA ALA A 208 -11.30 5.28 9.92
C ALA A 208 -11.85 4.07 10.68
N TYR A 209 -13.09 3.67 10.44
CA TYR A 209 -13.67 2.47 11.06
C TYR A 209 -13.01 1.16 10.61
N ARG A 210 -12.50 1.11 9.37
CA ARG A 210 -11.73 -0.03 8.85
C ARG A 210 -10.26 -0.06 9.30
N SER A 211 -9.78 1.00 9.94
CA SER A 211 -8.38 1.08 10.37
C SER A 211 -8.01 0.04 11.44
N TYR A 212 -6.76 -0.40 11.42
CA TYR A 212 -6.16 -1.26 12.43
C TYR A 212 -5.40 -0.40 13.44
N ALA A 213 -5.84 -0.41 14.71
CA ALA A 213 -5.28 0.45 15.76
C ALA A 213 -5.51 -0.13 17.18
N PRO A 214 -5.06 -1.36 17.46
CA PRO A 214 -5.36 -2.02 18.73
C PRO A 214 -4.57 -1.46 19.92
N TYR A 215 -3.47 -0.72 19.71
CA TYR A 215 -2.62 -0.29 20.83
C TYR A 215 -3.00 1.12 21.29
N SER A 216 -3.10 2.08 20.37
CA SER A 216 -3.48 3.46 20.71
C SER A 216 -4.98 3.72 20.68
N GLN A 217 -5.75 2.89 19.97
CA GLN A 217 -7.16 3.16 19.65
C GLN A 217 -7.36 4.43 18.81
N ALA A 218 -6.31 5.01 18.24
CA ALA A 218 -6.36 6.19 17.36
C ALA A 218 -6.84 5.82 15.95
N LYS A 219 -8.10 5.38 15.86
CA LYS A 219 -8.74 5.01 14.59
C LYS A 219 -8.75 6.20 13.65
N SER A 220 -8.20 6.06 12.45
CA SER A 220 -8.14 7.16 11.50
C SER A 220 -8.14 6.71 10.04
N GLY A 221 -8.72 7.55 9.20
CA GLY A 221 -8.90 7.32 7.78
C GLY A 221 -8.85 8.62 7.02
N VAL A 222 -8.35 8.56 5.79
CA VAL A 222 -8.25 9.71 4.90
C VAL A 222 -9.01 9.42 3.61
N ALA A 223 -9.70 10.44 3.11
CA ALA A 223 -10.26 10.44 1.76
C ALA A 223 -9.71 11.63 0.96
N LEU A 224 -9.30 11.36 -0.27
CA LEU A 224 -8.77 12.32 -1.23
C LEU A 224 -9.76 12.48 -2.39
N GLN A 225 -10.10 13.72 -2.73
CA GLN A 225 -10.84 14.01 -3.96
C GLN A 225 -9.85 14.10 -5.13
N VAL A 226 -9.85 13.10 -6.01
CA VAL A 226 -8.93 12.97 -7.16
C VAL A 226 -9.74 13.01 -8.45
N GLY A 227 -9.85 14.20 -9.06
CA GLY A 227 -10.80 14.41 -10.15
C GLY A 227 -12.24 14.11 -9.68
N ASP A 228 -12.93 13.20 -10.36
CA ASP A 228 -14.28 12.74 -9.98
C ASP A 228 -14.25 11.49 -9.08
N GLN A 229 -13.07 11.00 -8.72
CA GLN A 229 -12.90 9.80 -7.90
C GLN A 229 -12.58 10.17 -6.45
N ILE A 230 -13.01 9.31 -5.52
CA ILE A 230 -12.58 9.35 -4.13
C ILE A 230 -11.57 8.22 -3.92
N ILE A 231 -10.40 8.58 -3.39
CA ILE A 231 -9.35 7.63 -3.01
C ILE A 231 -9.21 7.63 -1.51
N THR A 232 -9.36 6.46 -0.89
CA THR A 232 -9.26 6.30 0.55
C THR A 232 -7.98 5.61 0.98
N GLY A 233 -7.57 5.91 2.21
CA GLY A 233 -6.53 5.23 2.94
C GLY A 233 -6.93 5.05 4.40
N GLN A 234 -6.41 4.02 5.03
CA GLN A 234 -6.71 3.69 6.42
C GLN A 234 -5.43 3.49 7.21
N TYR A 235 -5.48 3.85 8.49
CA TYR A 235 -4.38 3.63 9.41
C TYR A 235 -4.17 2.13 9.67
N ALA A 236 -2.91 1.71 9.68
CA ALA A 236 -2.51 0.37 10.10
C ALA A 236 -1.38 0.49 11.11
N GLU A 237 -1.74 0.44 12.38
CA GLU A 237 -0.83 0.48 13.51
C GLU A 237 0.08 -0.76 13.56
N ASN A 238 1.22 -0.66 14.22
CA ASN A 238 2.15 -1.77 14.40
C ASN A 238 2.59 -1.90 15.86
N ALA A 239 2.82 -3.13 16.33
CA ALA A 239 3.23 -3.42 17.70
C ALA A 239 4.49 -2.65 18.12
N ALA A 240 5.43 -2.41 17.20
CA ALA A 240 6.65 -1.67 17.45
C ALA A 240 6.50 -0.14 17.25
N PHE A 241 5.25 0.35 17.13
CA PHE A 241 4.85 1.74 16.94
C PHE A 241 5.39 2.42 15.68
N ASN A 242 6.71 2.62 15.57
CA ASN A 242 7.34 3.35 14.46
C ASN A 242 7.01 2.77 13.07
N PRO A 243 6.84 1.45 12.88
CA PRO A 243 6.43 0.89 11.59
C PRO A 243 4.97 1.12 11.20
N SER A 244 4.17 1.75 12.05
CA SER A 244 2.76 2.04 11.75
C SER A 244 2.61 2.81 10.45
N PHE A 245 1.61 2.45 9.65
CA PHE A 245 1.34 3.01 8.34
C PHE A 245 0.17 3.99 8.40
N LEU A 246 0.47 5.27 8.15
CA LEU A 246 -0.48 6.37 8.33
C LEU A 246 -1.54 6.44 7.21
N ALA A 247 -2.72 6.96 7.57
CA ALA A 247 -3.87 6.98 6.66
C ALA A 247 -3.64 7.84 5.40
N LEU A 248 -2.94 8.99 5.50
CA LEU A 248 -2.63 9.82 4.34
C LEU A 248 -1.67 9.11 3.38
N GLN A 249 -0.62 8.46 3.90
CA GLN A 249 0.30 7.63 3.12
C GLN A 249 -0.45 6.51 2.41
N SER A 250 -1.38 5.85 3.11
CA SER A 250 -2.24 4.83 2.50
C SER A 250 -3.05 5.38 1.33
N ALA A 251 -3.66 6.56 1.46
CA ALA A 251 -4.46 7.15 0.40
C ALA A 251 -3.60 7.61 -0.79
N LEU A 252 -2.46 8.25 -0.54
CA LEU A 252 -1.50 8.67 -1.58
C LEU A 252 -0.90 7.47 -2.32
N ASN A 253 -0.54 6.41 -1.57
CA ASN A 253 -0.08 5.15 -2.13
C ASN A 253 -1.14 4.52 -3.03
N HIS A 254 -2.39 4.47 -2.57
CA HIS A 254 -3.49 3.92 -3.35
C HIS A 254 -3.77 4.75 -4.61
N GLN A 255 -3.75 6.09 -4.53
CA GLN A 255 -3.90 6.97 -5.69
C GLN A 255 -2.83 6.65 -6.75
N ARG A 256 -1.57 6.57 -6.32
CA ARG A 256 -0.42 6.32 -7.18
C ARG A 256 -0.50 4.95 -7.84
N LEU A 257 -0.82 3.91 -7.08
CA LEU A 257 -0.94 2.54 -7.57
C LEU A 257 -2.20 2.32 -8.42
N ARG A 258 -3.22 3.19 -8.33
CA ARG A 258 -4.33 3.22 -9.29
C ARG A 258 -4.00 3.94 -10.61
N GLY A 259 -2.77 4.41 -10.78
CA GLY A 259 -2.34 5.15 -11.97
C GLY A 259 -2.88 6.59 -12.04
N LEU A 260 -3.34 7.14 -10.91
CA LEU A 260 -4.01 8.45 -10.83
C LEU A 260 -3.09 9.56 -10.29
N ASP A 261 -1.77 9.36 -10.32
CA ASP A 261 -0.77 10.31 -9.80
C ASP A 261 -0.74 11.64 -10.57
N HIS A 262 -1.12 11.61 -11.85
CA HIS A 262 -1.23 12.79 -12.70
C HIS A 262 -2.51 13.60 -12.48
N ILE A 263 -3.50 13.06 -11.77
CA ILE A 263 -4.75 13.76 -11.45
C ILE A 263 -4.55 14.49 -10.12
N PRO A 264 -4.70 15.82 -10.07
CA PRO A 264 -4.47 16.57 -8.84
C PRO A 264 -5.52 16.21 -7.78
N VAL A 265 -5.05 16.10 -6.53
CA VAL A 265 -5.92 16.08 -5.36
C VAL A 265 -6.52 17.48 -5.20
N ARG A 266 -7.83 17.58 -4.94
CA ARG A 266 -8.53 18.87 -4.73
C ARG A 266 -8.95 19.11 -3.28
N ARG A 267 -9.19 18.04 -2.53
CA ARG A 267 -9.63 18.07 -1.13
C ARG A 267 -9.02 16.87 -0.39
N VAL A 268 -8.69 17.08 0.87
CA VAL A 268 -8.18 16.06 1.78
C VAL A 268 -9.05 16.09 3.04
N VAL A 269 -9.74 14.99 3.33
CA VAL A 269 -10.51 14.84 4.57
C VAL A 269 -9.82 13.79 5.44
N LEU A 270 -9.51 14.14 6.68
CA LEU A 270 -9.05 13.24 7.73
C LEU A 270 -10.20 13.02 8.72
N ALA A 271 -10.63 11.78 8.87
CA ALA A 271 -11.49 11.36 9.96
C ALA A 271 -10.65 10.63 11.02
N GLU A 272 -10.80 11.01 12.28
CA GLU A 272 -10.02 10.46 13.38
C GLU A 272 -10.84 10.35 14.67
N GLN A 273 -10.75 9.21 15.35
CA GLN A 273 -11.22 9.02 16.70
C GLN A 273 -10.19 9.59 17.69
N LYS A 274 -10.67 10.42 18.62
CA LYS A 274 -9.81 10.99 19.66
C LYS A 274 -9.20 9.89 20.53
N SER A 275 -7.89 9.97 20.71
CA SER A 275 -7.06 9.05 21.48
C SER A 275 -5.93 9.84 22.16
N VAL A 276 -5.09 9.16 22.93
CA VAL A 276 -3.80 9.68 23.43
C VAL A 276 -2.85 10.07 22.29
N LEU A 277 -3.03 9.50 21.09
CA LEU A 277 -2.33 9.90 19.86
C LEU A 277 -3.27 10.64 18.91
N SER A 278 -2.69 11.53 18.09
CA SER A 278 -3.38 12.13 16.94
C SER A 278 -2.44 12.22 15.74
N HIS A 279 -2.95 11.81 14.59
CA HIS A 279 -2.30 11.89 13.28
C HIS A 279 -2.56 13.22 12.58
N ARG A 280 -3.31 14.14 13.19
CA ARG A 280 -3.72 15.41 12.56
C ARG A 280 -2.51 16.25 12.12
N ASN A 281 -1.58 16.54 13.02
CA ASN A 281 -0.45 17.43 12.72
C ASN A 281 0.47 16.86 11.63
N ILE A 282 0.76 15.54 11.69
CA ILE A 282 1.62 14.88 10.71
C ILE A 282 0.94 14.79 9.34
N THR A 283 -0.39 14.62 9.32
CA THR A 283 -1.22 14.65 8.09
C THR A 283 -1.27 16.05 7.50
N GLU A 284 -1.51 17.08 8.32
CA GLU A 284 -1.54 18.49 7.89
C GLU A 284 -0.18 18.95 7.36
N SER A 285 0.94 18.52 7.98
CA SER A 285 2.29 18.81 7.49
C SER A 285 2.50 18.27 6.08
N LEU A 286 2.27 16.97 5.90
CA LEU A 286 2.50 16.34 4.60
C LEU A 286 1.54 16.86 3.52
N ALA A 287 0.25 17.02 3.85
CA ALA A 287 -0.72 17.59 2.90
C ALA A 287 -0.32 19.00 2.45
N ARG A 288 0.19 19.84 3.37
CA ARG A 288 0.67 21.17 3.04
C ARG A 288 1.91 21.14 2.13
N HIS A 289 2.92 20.35 2.47
CA HIS A 289 4.19 20.35 1.72
C HIS A 289 4.10 19.59 0.39
N TYR A 290 3.38 18.47 0.35
CA TYR A 290 3.30 17.62 -0.84
C TYR A 290 2.14 18.00 -1.77
N LEU A 291 0.96 18.32 -1.21
CA LEU A 291 -0.23 18.62 -2.02
C LEU A 291 -0.52 20.12 -2.11
N GLY A 292 0.06 20.96 -1.25
CA GLY A 292 -0.29 22.38 -1.16
C GLY A 292 -1.72 22.61 -0.62
N LEU A 293 -2.28 21.64 0.11
CA LEU A 293 -3.66 21.65 0.56
C LEU A 293 -3.78 21.67 2.09
N ALA A 294 -4.85 22.30 2.58
CA ALA A 294 -5.31 22.14 3.95
C ALA A 294 -6.08 20.81 4.11
N VAL A 295 -6.16 20.33 5.35
CA VAL A 295 -6.89 19.11 5.70
C VAL A 295 -8.19 19.49 6.39
N GLU A 296 -9.30 18.97 5.88
CA GLU A 296 -10.60 19.01 6.53
C GLU A 296 -10.62 17.94 7.62
N TYR A 297 -10.72 18.34 8.90
CA TYR A 297 -10.62 17.44 10.04
C TYR A 297 -12.00 17.09 10.61
N ILE A 298 -12.27 15.79 10.73
CA ILE A 298 -13.52 15.23 11.25
C ILE A 298 -13.19 14.41 12.49
N SER A 299 -13.65 14.87 13.65
CA SER A 299 -13.49 14.14 14.89
C SER A 299 -14.61 13.12 15.05
N LEU A 300 -14.26 11.86 15.28
CA LEU A 300 -15.19 10.79 15.59
C LEU A 300 -15.38 10.68 17.11
N ALA A 301 -16.60 10.37 17.52
CA ALA A 301 -16.88 10.01 18.90
C ALA A 301 -16.23 8.65 19.24
N THR A 302 -15.75 8.51 20.47
CA THR A 302 -15.36 7.21 21.02
C THR A 302 -16.62 6.35 21.11
N MET A 303 -16.63 5.18 20.45
CA MET A 303 -17.68 4.18 20.64
C MET A 303 -17.61 3.58 22.04
#